data_AF-A0A1F7HD49-F1
#
_entry.id   AF-A0A1F7HD49-F1
#
_cell.length_a   1.000
_cell.length_b   1.000
_cell.length_c   1.000
_cell.angle_alpha   90.00
_cell.angle_beta   90.00
_cell.angle_gamma   90.00
#
_symmetry.space_group_name_H-M   'P 1'
#
loop_
_entity.id
_entity.type
_entity.pdbx_description
1 polymer ?
#
loop_
_entity_poly.entity_id
_entity_poly.type
_entity_poly.pdbx_seq_one_letter_code
_entity_poly.pdbx_strand_id
1 'polypeptide(L)'
;MALKTMTRNKLIAIISIILLLLVFLITFITARLRKPSSQEQPQDMTRTTRVSPTSLLRQPTTSQRGNFPTLSITLPVDPTRYVEDYSKKLDDVKKTDEFALKNYPDVYLANKCPFKNDFFSITEELIRDNGGYYRFNVTLNGDQSQSKEEFMKWLKNLGLKDTQIESLEIVYK
;
A
#
# COMPACT_ATOMS: atom_id res chain seq x y z
N MET A 1 -28.90 -30.14 -30.45
CA MET A 1 -27.92 -30.24 -29.34
C MET A 1 -27.16 -31.55 -29.49
N ALA A 2 -25.97 -31.52 -30.07
CA ALA A 2 -25.16 -32.72 -30.26
C ALA A 2 -24.24 -32.90 -29.05
N LEU A 3 -24.64 -33.75 -28.11
CA LEU A 3 -23.80 -34.18 -27.01
C LEU A 3 -22.73 -35.12 -27.59
N LYS A 4 -21.58 -34.55 -27.97
CA LYS A 4 -20.43 -35.28 -28.50
C LYS A 4 -20.04 -36.36 -27.48
N THR A 5 -20.24 -37.61 -27.84
CA THR A 5 -19.97 -38.77 -26.97
C THR A 5 -18.50 -38.79 -26.58
N MET A 6 -18.23 -38.33 -25.37
CA MET A 6 -16.89 -38.33 -24.80
C MET A 6 -16.52 -39.77 -24.47
N THR A 7 -15.38 -40.23 -24.97
CA THR A 7 -14.92 -41.60 -24.73
C THR A 7 -14.68 -41.81 -23.23
N ARG A 8 -15.06 -42.98 -22.71
CA ARG A 8 -14.99 -43.32 -21.27
C ARG A 8 -13.62 -43.00 -20.66
N ASN A 9 -12.54 -43.18 -21.41
CA ASN A 9 -11.17 -42.89 -20.98
C ASN A 9 -10.94 -41.40 -20.69
N LYS A 10 -11.52 -40.50 -21.49
CA LYS A 10 -11.42 -39.05 -21.25
C LYS A 10 -12.23 -38.62 -20.03
N LEU A 11 -13.36 -39.27 -19.77
CA LEU A 11 -14.16 -39.01 -18.58
C LEU A 11 -13.41 -39.43 -17.31
N ILE A 12 -12.78 -40.61 -17.31
CA ILE A 12 -11.97 -41.10 -16.18
C ILE A 12 -10.78 -40.16 -15.91
N ALA A 13 -10.11 -39.67 -16.96
CA ALA A 13 -9.01 -38.73 -16.81
C ALA A 13 -9.43 -37.42 -16.13
N ILE A 14 -10.59 -36.86 -16.51
CA ILE A 14 -11.11 -35.63 -15.90
C ILE A 14 -11.48 -35.84 -14.44
N ILE A 15 -12.16 -36.95 -14.12
CA ILE A 15 -12.53 -37.27 -12.73
C ILE A 15 -11.27 -37.42 -11.85
N SER A 16 -10.23 -38.08 -12.38
CA SER A 16 -8.94 -38.22 -11.69
C SER A 16 -8.28 -36.88 -11.38
N ILE A 17 -8.26 -35.96 -12.35
CA ILE A 17 -7.69 -34.61 -12.17
C ILE A 17 -8.47 -33.83 -11.10
N ILE A 18 -9.80 -33.88 -11.13
CA ILE A 18 -10.66 -33.20 -10.14
C ILE A 18 -10.40 -33.74 -8.72
N LEU A 19 -10.29 -35.06 -8.57
CA LEU A 19 -9.95 -35.69 -7.28
C LEU A 19 -8.59 -35.23 -6.76
N LEU A 20 -7.58 -35.15 -7.63
CA LEU A 20 -6.24 -34.73 -7.27
C LEU A 20 -6.20 -33.25 -6.81
N LEU A 21 -6.93 -32.38 -7.51
CA LEU A 21 -7.09 -30.97 -7.11
C LEU A 21 -7.81 -30.83 -5.77
N LEU A 22 -8.83 -31.66 -5.51
CA LEU A 22 -9.59 -31.63 -4.26
C LEU A 22 -8.73 -32.05 -3.06
N VAL A 23 -7.91 -33.09 -3.21
CA VAL A 23 -6.94 -33.51 -2.17
C VAL A 23 -5.90 -32.41 -1.92
N PHE A 24 -5.41 -31.77 -2.97
CA PHE A 24 -4.46 -30.66 -2.83
C PHE A 24 -5.09 -29.46 -2.08
N LEU A 25 -6.34 -29.12 -2.39
CA LEU A 25 -7.08 -28.04 -1.72
C LEU A 25 -7.25 -28.31 -0.22
N ILE A 26 -7.65 -29.54 0.15
CA ILE A 26 -7.80 -29.94 1.57
C ILE A 26 -6.46 -29.85 2.31
N THR A 27 -5.37 -30.30 1.68
CA THR A 27 -4.02 -30.24 2.26
C THR A 27 -3.57 -28.79 2.45
N PHE A 28 -3.87 -27.92 1.48
CA PHE A 28 -3.53 -26.50 1.55
C PHE A 28 -4.31 -25.77 2.65
N ILE A 29 -5.61 -26.03 2.79
CA ILE A 29 -6.46 -25.43 3.84
C ILE A 29 -5.98 -25.86 5.24
N THR A 30 -5.68 -27.15 5.42
CA THR A 30 -5.18 -27.67 6.71
C THR A 30 -3.80 -27.13 7.08
N ALA A 31 -2.91 -26.91 6.10
CA ALA A 31 -1.62 -26.26 6.34
C ALA A 31 -1.78 -24.79 6.79
N ARG A 32 -2.74 -24.05 6.22
CA ARG A 32 -3.01 -22.64 6.59
C ARG A 32 -3.69 -22.48 7.95
N LEU A 33 -4.42 -23.49 8.42
CA LEU A 33 -5.12 -23.47 9.72
C LEU A 33 -4.22 -23.87 10.91
N ARG A 34 -2.99 -24.31 10.67
CA ARG A 34 -2.03 -24.63 11.73
C ARG A 34 -1.52 -23.34 12.37
N LYS A 35 -2.26 -22.81 13.35
CA LYS A 35 -1.79 -21.73 14.24
C LYS A 35 -0.45 -22.16 14.86
N PRO A 36 0.57 -21.29 14.86
CA PRO A 36 1.77 -21.52 15.66
C PRO A 36 1.33 -21.60 17.12
N SER A 37 1.58 -22.74 17.77
CA SER A 37 1.36 -22.87 19.20
C SER A 37 2.27 -21.87 19.90
N SER A 38 1.68 -20.85 20.53
CA SER A 38 2.38 -19.92 21.40
C SER A 38 3.07 -20.72 22.50
N GLN A 39 4.40 -20.76 22.42
CA GLN A 39 5.25 -21.23 23.49
C GLN A 39 5.19 -20.17 24.59
N GLU A 40 4.63 -20.55 25.75
CA GLU A 40 4.62 -19.75 26.96
C GLU A 40 6.05 -19.34 27.32
N GLN A 41 6.27 -18.04 27.51
CA GLN A 41 7.49 -17.50 28.10
C GLN A 41 7.14 -16.92 29.48
N PRO A 42 7.81 -17.34 30.56
CA PRO A 42 7.51 -16.86 31.90
C PRO A 42 7.95 -15.41 32.08
N GLN A 43 7.12 -14.67 32.82
CA GLN A 43 7.34 -13.30 33.22
C GLN A 43 8.59 -13.16 34.09
N ASP A 44 9.39 -12.13 33.85
CA ASP A 44 10.23 -11.57 34.91
C ASP A 44 10.09 -10.04 34.98
N MET A 45 9.93 -9.59 36.22
CA MET A 45 9.74 -8.23 36.67
C MET A 45 11.01 -7.41 36.45
N THR A 46 10.90 -6.15 36.04
CA THR A 46 11.20 -5.00 36.92
C THR A 46 11.12 -3.65 36.20
N ARG A 47 10.59 -2.67 36.96
CA ARG A 47 10.96 -1.24 36.99
C ARG A 47 10.33 -0.25 36.01
N THR A 48 9.23 0.33 36.50
CA THR A 48 8.98 1.77 36.66
C THR A 48 9.99 2.73 36.03
N THR A 49 9.56 3.53 35.05
CA THR A 49 9.80 4.98 35.06
C THR A 49 8.64 5.69 34.37
N ARG A 50 7.85 6.37 35.20
CA ARG A 50 6.81 7.32 34.86
C ARG A 50 7.49 8.60 34.39
N VAL A 51 7.33 8.97 33.12
CA VAL A 51 7.59 10.35 32.67
C VAL A 51 6.33 10.87 31.97
N SER A 52 5.88 12.02 32.47
CA SER A 52 4.62 12.68 32.20
C SER A 52 4.50 13.15 30.74
N PRO A 53 3.28 13.16 30.15
CA PRO A 53 3.04 13.86 28.91
C PRO A 53 2.96 15.38 29.16
N THR A 54 3.96 16.13 28.70
CA THR A 54 3.87 17.58 28.58
C THR A 54 2.88 17.90 27.46
N SER A 55 1.66 18.26 27.86
CA SER A 55 0.64 18.85 27.00
C SER A 55 1.10 20.23 26.54
N LEU A 56 1.60 20.35 25.30
CA LEU A 56 1.76 21.65 24.66
C LEU A 56 0.44 22.03 23.98
N LEU A 57 -0.40 22.65 24.79
CA LEU A 57 -1.54 23.47 24.40
C LEU A 57 -1.02 24.66 23.59
N ARG A 58 -0.91 24.55 22.26
CA ARG A 58 -0.64 25.72 21.40
C ARG A 58 -1.97 26.40 21.07
N GLN A 59 -2.32 27.37 21.91
CA GLN A 59 -3.33 28.39 21.56
C GLN A 59 -2.86 29.24 20.37
N PRO A 60 -3.79 29.76 19.56
CA PRO A 60 -3.50 30.64 18.44
C PRO A 60 -3.21 32.05 18.95
N THR A 61 -1.97 32.53 18.80
CA THR A 61 -1.64 33.94 19.00
C THR A 61 -1.92 34.73 17.74
N THR A 62 -3.03 35.46 17.82
CA THR A 62 -3.32 36.80 17.29
C THR A 62 -2.19 37.50 16.50
N SER A 63 -2.57 37.88 15.28
CA SER A 63 -2.04 38.96 14.43
C SER A 63 -0.99 39.89 15.07
N GLN A 64 0.27 39.76 14.64
CA GLN A 64 1.24 40.85 14.67
C GLN A 64 1.75 41.11 13.25
N ARG A 65 1.26 42.23 12.71
CA ARG A 65 1.77 42.92 11.52
C ARG A 65 3.12 43.53 11.87
N GLY A 66 4.20 42.79 11.62
CA GLY A 66 5.59 43.26 11.75
C GLY A 66 6.22 43.47 10.37
N ASN A 67 6.73 44.68 10.13
CA ASN A 67 7.53 45.05 8.96
C ASN A 67 8.69 44.06 8.74
N PHE A 68 8.69 43.37 7.60
CA PHE A 68 9.90 42.73 7.09
C PHE A 68 10.73 43.75 6.32
N PRO A 69 12.04 43.92 6.61
CA PRO A 69 12.91 44.71 5.75
C PRO A 69 13.03 44.03 4.38
N THR A 70 12.69 44.76 3.32
CA THR A 70 12.90 44.34 1.94
C THR A 70 14.40 44.28 1.67
N LEU A 71 14.97 43.06 1.70
CA LEU A 71 16.31 42.80 1.18
C LEU A 71 16.22 42.83 -0.35
N SER A 72 16.56 43.96 -0.96
CA SER A 72 16.75 44.09 -2.41
C SER A 72 18.01 43.33 -2.82
N ILE A 73 17.92 42.00 -2.91
CA ILE A 73 18.98 41.17 -3.46
C ILE A 73 18.89 41.28 -4.99
N THR A 74 19.70 42.17 -5.57
CA THR A 74 19.96 42.16 -7.01
C THR A 74 20.86 40.97 -7.33
N LEU A 75 20.25 39.83 -7.64
CA LEU A 75 20.96 38.69 -8.23
C LEU A 75 21.24 39.00 -9.72
N PRO A 76 22.48 38.83 -10.22
CA PRO A 76 22.71 38.73 -11.65
C PRO A 76 22.04 37.44 -12.14
N VAL A 77 20.86 37.59 -12.73
CA VAL A 77 20.10 36.47 -13.33
C VAL A 77 20.76 36.15 -14.66
N ASP A 78 21.68 35.18 -14.64
CA ASP A 78 22.02 34.42 -15.84
C ASP A 78 20.93 33.34 -16.02
N PRO A 79 20.04 33.46 -17.03
CA PRO A 79 18.93 32.52 -17.21
C PRO A 79 19.40 31.13 -17.62
N THR A 80 20.65 30.97 -18.09
CA THR A 80 21.13 29.69 -18.61
C THR A 80 21.59 28.73 -17.52
N ARG A 81 22.02 29.24 -16.36
CA ARG A 81 22.55 28.41 -15.26
C ARG A 81 21.46 27.68 -14.45
N TYR A 82 20.21 28.12 -14.55
CA TYR A 82 19.10 27.50 -13.81
C TYR A 82 18.57 26.24 -14.50
N VAL A 83 18.60 26.16 -15.84
CA VAL A 83 17.94 25.07 -16.59
C VAL A 83 18.63 23.71 -16.37
N GLU A 84 19.95 23.70 -16.17
CA GLU A 84 20.74 22.48 -16.01
C GLU A 84 20.56 21.82 -14.62
N ASP A 85 20.29 22.60 -13.57
CA ASP A 85 20.05 22.06 -12.22
C ASP A 85 18.62 21.47 -12.08
N TYR A 86 17.65 22.03 -12.82
CA TYR A 86 16.28 21.51 -12.81
C TYR A 86 16.15 20.15 -13.52
N SER A 87 16.86 19.95 -14.65
CA SER A 87 16.84 18.67 -15.36
C SER A 87 17.44 17.55 -14.51
N LYS A 88 18.58 17.81 -13.86
CA LYS A 88 19.25 16.83 -12.99
C LYS A 88 18.41 16.45 -11.77
N LYS A 89 17.78 17.42 -11.09
CA LYS A 89 16.88 17.13 -9.96
C LYS A 89 15.65 16.32 -10.40
N LEU A 90 15.12 16.58 -11.59
CA LEU A 90 13.98 15.84 -12.11
C LEU A 90 14.32 14.36 -12.37
N ASP A 91 15.52 14.10 -12.89
CA ASP A 91 16.00 12.74 -13.15
C ASP A 91 16.25 11.96 -11.86
N ASP A 92 16.77 12.63 -10.82
CA ASP A 92 16.99 12.00 -9.51
C ASP A 92 15.66 11.64 -8.83
N VAL A 93 14.64 12.50 -8.93
CA VAL A 93 13.30 12.23 -8.38
C VAL A 93 12.59 11.09 -9.13
N LYS A 94 12.69 11.04 -10.46
CA LYS A 94 12.11 9.94 -11.24
C LYS A 94 12.75 8.60 -10.90
N LYS A 95 14.07 8.57 -10.72
CA LYS A 95 14.80 7.37 -10.27
C LYS A 95 14.34 6.91 -8.89
N THR A 96 14.07 7.84 -7.97
CA THR A 96 13.57 7.45 -6.64
C THR A 96 12.16 6.87 -6.69
N ASP A 97 11.29 7.40 -7.55
CA ASP A 97 9.91 6.89 -7.70
C ASP A 97 9.88 5.51 -8.36
N GLU A 98 10.65 5.30 -9.42
CA GLU A 98 10.77 3.98 -10.07
C GLU A 98 11.41 2.95 -9.13
N PHE A 99 12.42 3.37 -8.37
CA PHE A 99 13.07 2.51 -7.39
C PHE A 99 12.12 2.13 -6.25
N ALA A 100 11.34 3.08 -5.73
CA ALA A 100 10.34 2.82 -4.71
C ALA A 100 9.23 1.90 -5.25
N LEU A 101 8.69 2.19 -6.43
CA LEU A 101 7.68 1.35 -7.09
C LEU A 101 8.17 -0.10 -7.26
N LYS A 102 9.44 -0.30 -7.59
CA LYS A 102 10.02 -1.63 -7.80
C LYS A 102 10.28 -2.40 -6.51
N ASN A 103 10.84 -1.73 -5.49
CA ASN A 103 11.37 -2.42 -4.30
C ASN A 103 10.46 -2.31 -3.06
N TYR A 104 9.65 -1.25 -2.98
CA TYR A 104 8.82 -0.91 -1.82
C TYR A 104 7.44 -0.41 -2.28
N PRO A 105 6.62 -1.29 -2.91
CA PRO A 105 5.36 -0.89 -3.52
C PRO A 105 4.33 -0.36 -2.51
N ASP A 106 4.40 -0.80 -1.26
CA ASP A 106 3.59 -0.30 -0.15
C ASP A 106 3.98 1.14 0.22
N VAL A 107 5.27 1.44 0.40
CA VAL A 107 5.75 2.80 0.65
C VAL A 107 5.42 3.72 -0.53
N TYR A 108 5.57 3.22 -1.76
CA TYR A 108 5.21 3.97 -2.95
C TYR A 108 3.72 4.33 -2.97
N LEU A 109 2.84 3.36 -2.67
CA LEU A 109 1.40 3.60 -2.65
C LEU A 109 0.98 4.51 -1.48
N ALA A 110 1.62 4.40 -0.32
CA ALA A 110 1.39 5.29 0.82
C ALA A 110 1.64 6.76 0.45
N ASN A 111 2.68 7.05 -0.35
CA ASN A 111 2.95 8.41 -0.86
C ASN A 111 1.92 8.92 -1.87
N LYS A 112 1.02 8.06 -2.37
CA LYS A 112 -0.12 8.45 -3.21
C LYS A 112 -1.42 8.58 -2.41
N CYS A 113 -1.38 8.31 -1.11
CA CYS A 113 -2.51 8.44 -0.20
C CYS A 113 -2.41 9.75 0.61
N PRO A 114 -3.56 10.34 1.02
CA PRO A 114 -4.92 9.90 0.73
C PRO A 114 -5.35 10.24 -0.72
N PHE A 115 -6.27 9.43 -1.27
CA PHE A 115 -6.85 9.66 -2.59
C PHE A 115 -8.36 9.37 -2.59
N LYS A 116 -9.13 10.13 -3.37
CA LYS A 116 -10.58 9.99 -3.48
C LYS A 116 -11.07 10.35 -4.89
N ASN A 117 -12.01 9.56 -5.39
CA ASN A 117 -12.81 9.85 -6.58
C ASN A 117 -14.28 9.40 -6.36
N ASP A 118 -15.06 9.37 -7.44
CA ASP A 118 -16.49 8.99 -7.39
C ASP A 118 -16.72 7.51 -7.03
N PHE A 119 -15.74 6.64 -7.29
CA PHE A 119 -15.85 5.19 -7.11
C PHE A 119 -15.28 4.70 -5.79
N PHE A 120 -14.23 5.33 -5.26
CA PHE A 120 -13.60 4.90 -4.02
C PHE A 120 -12.83 6.03 -3.32
N SER A 121 -12.50 5.80 -2.05
CA SER A 121 -11.48 6.54 -1.33
C SER A 121 -10.52 5.60 -0.65
N ILE A 122 -9.25 5.96 -0.61
CA ILE A 122 -8.16 5.18 0.01
C ILE A 122 -7.40 6.03 1.02
N THR A 123 -7.09 5.40 2.15
CA THR A 123 -6.22 5.93 3.21
C THR A 123 -5.26 4.84 3.65
N GLU A 124 -4.13 5.23 4.22
CA GLU A 124 -3.09 4.36 4.71
C GLU A 124 -3.02 4.35 6.24
N GLU A 125 -2.59 3.22 6.80
CA GLU A 125 -2.32 3.05 8.21
C GLU A 125 -0.99 2.31 8.36
N LEU A 126 -0.03 2.89 9.09
CA LEU A 126 1.26 2.24 9.37
C LEU A 126 1.08 1.26 10.55
N ILE A 127 1.08 -0.03 10.26
CA ILE A 127 1.08 -1.10 11.25
C ILE A 127 2.53 -1.35 11.65
N ARG A 128 2.87 -1.18 12.94
CA ARG A 128 4.27 -1.25 13.42
C ARG A 128 4.74 -2.66 13.82
N ASP A 129 3.88 -3.65 13.67
CA ASP A 129 4.20 -5.03 14.02
C ASP A 129 5.15 -5.66 12.98
N ASN A 130 6.08 -6.50 13.43
CA ASN A 130 7.01 -7.26 12.56
C ASN A 130 7.78 -6.44 11.52
N GLY A 131 8.35 -5.30 11.92
CA GLY A 131 9.21 -4.48 11.05
C GLY A 131 8.50 -3.35 10.32
N GLY A 132 7.19 -3.22 10.50
CA GLY A 132 6.42 -2.08 10.00
C GLY A 132 5.98 -2.25 8.55
N TYR A 133 4.70 -2.08 8.28
CA TYR A 133 4.15 -2.11 6.92
C TYR A 133 2.90 -1.23 6.81
N TYR A 134 2.55 -0.83 5.59
CA TYR A 134 1.34 -0.05 5.35
C TYR A 134 0.13 -0.95 5.04
N ARG A 135 -0.96 -0.73 5.77
CA ARG A 135 -2.30 -1.23 5.45
C ARG A 135 -3.08 -0.15 4.71
N PHE A 136 -3.75 -0.51 3.63
CA PHE A 136 -4.57 0.39 2.83
C PHE A 136 -6.05 0.13 3.09
N ASN A 137 -6.73 1.11 3.67
CA ASN A 137 -8.17 1.10 3.91
C ASN A 137 -8.88 1.72 2.71
N VAL A 138 -9.58 0.90 1.92
CA VAL A 138 -10.32 1.32 0.73
C VAL A 138 -11.81 1.31 1.04
N THR A 139 -12.46 2.45 0.91
CA THR A 139 -13.93 2.57 1.00
C THR A 139 -14.48 2.62 -0.41
N LEU A 140 -15.39 1.71 -0.75
CA LEU A 140 -16.02 1.64 -2.07
C LEU A 140 -17.33 2.44 -2.07
N ASN A 141 -17.57 3.23 -3.12
CA ASN A 141 -18.74 4.08 -3.25
C ASN A 141 -19.67 3.56 -4.35
N GLY A 142 -20.91 3.22 -4.00
CA GLY A 142 -21.89 2.73 -4.98
C GLY A 142 -21.76 1.22 -5.26
N ASP A 143 -21.74 0.82 -6.53
CA ASP A 143 -21.61 -0.60 -6.89
C ASP A 143 -20.23 -1.14 -6.52
N GLN A 144 -20.18 -2.16 -5.67
CA GLN A 144 -18.92 -2.69 -5.14
C GLN A 144 -18.06 -3.35 -6.20
N SER A 145 -18.66 -4.02 -7.20
CA SER A 145 -17.91 -4.71 -8.26
C SER A 145 -17.23 -3.68 -9.16
N GLN A 146 -17.98 -2.69 -9.64
CA GLN A 146 -17.49 -1.61 -10.46
C GLN A 146 -16.43 -0.78 -9.72
N SER A 147 -16.69 -0.42 -8.47
CA SER A 147 -15.76 0.38 -7.67
C SER A 147 -14.43 -0.33 -7.43
N LYS A 148 -14.48 -1.64 -7.19
CA LYS A 148 -13.28 -2.46 -7.04
C LYS A 148 -12.51 -2.59 -8.36
N GLU A 149 -13.22 -2.72 -9.48
CA GLU A 149 -12.58 -2.72 -10.80
C GLU A 149 -11.86 -1.40 -11.08
N GLU A 150 -12.49 -0.27 -10.79
CA GLU A 150 -11.90 1.06 -10.95
C GLU A 150 -10.71 1.30 -10.01
N PHE A 151 -10.78 0.78 -8.78
CA PHE A 151 -9.63 0.78 -7.86
C PHE A 151 -8.45 -0.02 -8.42
N MET A 152 -8.70 -1.22 -8.96
CA MET A 152 -7.66 -2.04 -9.57
C MET A 152 -7.06 -1.38 -10.82
N LYS A 153 -7.88 -0.72 -11.66
CA LYS A 153 -7.39 0.07 -12.79
C LYS A 153 -6.49 1.21 -12.33
N TRP A 154 -6.87 1.92 -11.28
CA TRP A 154 -6.07 3.00 -10.71
C TRP A 154 -4.68 2.50 -10.24
N LEU A 155 -4.62 1.38 -9.50
CA LEU A 155 -3.33 0.79 -9.10
C LEU A 155 -2.45 0.42 -10.31
N LYS A 156 -3.04 -0.14 -11.36
CA LYS A 156 -2.31 -0.47 -12.59
C LYS A 156 -1.81 0.77 -13.33
N ASN A 157 -2.60 1.84 -13.35
CA ASN A 157 -2.22 3.13 -13.94
C ASN A 157 -1.06 3.79 -13.18
N LEU A 158 -0.92 3.53 -11.88
CA LEU A 158 0.25 3.93 -11.09
C LEU A 158 1.51 3.11 -11.39
N GLY A 159 1.40 2.07 -12.22
CA GLY A 159 2.51 1.20 -12.64
C GLY A 159 2.70 -0.04 -11.76
N LEU A 160 1.81 -0.32 -10.79
CA LEU A 160 1.91 -1.53 -9.99
C LEU A 160 1.52 -2.77 -10.81
N LYS A 161 2.34 -3.82 -10.68
CA LYS A 161 2.05 -5.14 -11.28
C LYS A 161 1.10 -5.93 -10.41
N ASP A 162 0.37 -6.87 -11.01
CA ASP A 162 -0.57 -7.74 -10.28
C ASP A 162 0.09 -8.46 -9.08
N THR A 163 1.31 -8.98 -9.26
CA THR A 163 2.07 -9.63 -8.18
C THR A 163 2.44 -8.68 -7.03
N GLN A 164 2.65 -7.39 -7.32
CA GLN A 164 2.92 -6.39 -6.28
C GLN A 164 1.64 -6.04 -5.55
N ILE A 165 0.53 -5.86 -6.28
CA ILE A 165 -0.79 -5.57 -5.70
C ILE A 165 -1.22 -6.70 -4.76
N GLU A 166 -1.00 -7.96 -5.13
CA GLU A 166 -1.30 -9.14 -4.29
C GLU A 166 -0.51 -9.17 -2.98
N SER A 167 0.66 -8.52 -2.93
CA SER A 167 1.48 -8.43 -1.71
C SER A 167 1.06 -7.31 -0.76
N LEU A 168 0.19 -6.39 -1.20
CA LEU A 168 -0.26 -5.27 -0.38
C LEU A 168 -1.38 -5.70 0.57
N GLU A 169 -1.36 -5.16 1.79
CA GLU A 169 -2.45 -5.37 2.75
C GLU A 169 -3.59 -4.37 2.48
N ILE A 170 -4.57 -4.78 1.67
CA ILE A 170 -5.72 -3.96 1.28
C ILE A 170 -6.98 -4.45 2.02
N VAL A 171 -7.62 -3.56 2.75
CA VAL A 171 -8.88 -3.81 3.47
C VAL A 171 -9.99 -2.99 2.83
N TYR A 172 -10.98 -3.69 2.27
CA TYR A 172 -12.18 -3.09 1.68
C TYR A 172 -13.24 -2.86 2.76
N LYS A 173 -13.86 -1.68 2.74
CA LYS A 173 -14.96 -1.26 3.60
C LYS A 173 -16.18 -0.89 2.75
#